data_AF-A0A928UVY9-F1
#
_entry.id   AF-A0A928UVY9-F1
#
_cell.length_a   1.000
_cell.length_b   1.000
_cell.length_c   1.000
_cell.angle_alpha   90.00
_cell.angle_beta   90.00
_cell.angle_gamma   90.00
#
_symmetry.space_group_name_H-M   'P 1'
#
loop_
_entity.id
_entity.type
_entity.pdbx_description
1 polymer ?
#
loop_
_entity_poly.entity_id
_entity_poly.type
_entity_poly.pdbx_seq_one_letter_code
_entity_poly.pdbx_strand_id
1 'polypeptide(L)' 'MGNLDLSGKDMDTSLVDIVRVNQQADSLLFTFDSDSLLLNPGGNEEMVKNNNIHYLYKDGVLTFNR' A
#
# COMPACT_ATOMS: atom_id res chain seq x y z
N MET A 1 10.53 8.89 -8.79
CA MET A 1 10.73 7.78 -7.83
C MET A 1 9.68 7.96 -6.75
N GLY A 2 8.73 7.04 -6.62
CA GLY A 2 7.70 7.07 -5.59
C GLY A 2 8.10 6.16 -4.44
N ASN A 3 7.90 6.62 -3.21
CA ASN A 3 8.12 5.82 -2.00
C ASN A 3 6.77 5.33 -1.48
N LEU A 4 6.72 4.08 -1.03
CA LEU A 4 5.56 3.51 -0.34
C LEU A 4 5.73 3.78 1.15
N ASP A 5 5.01 4.78 1.67
CA ASP A 5 5.03 5.13 3.10
C ASP A 5 3.73 4.62 3.75
N LEU A 6 3.85 3.46 4.40
CA LEU A 6 2.74 2.71 4.99
C LEU A 6 3.14 2.27 6.39
N SER A 7 2.15 2.17 7.28
CA SER A 7 2.30 1.54 8.57
C SER A 7 1.10 0.68 8.91
N GLY A 8 1.32 -0.31 9.78
CA GLY A 8 0.23 -1.06 10.39
C GLY A 8 -0.67 -0.16 11.23
N LYS A 9 -1.89 -0.61 11.51
CA LYS A 9 -2.86 0.15 12.33
C LYS A 9 -2.41 0.33 13.79
N ASP A 10 -1.46 -0.47 14.26
CA ASP A 10 -0.90 -0.49 15.60
C ASP A 10 0.60 -0.89 15.55
N MET A 11 1.30 -0.78 16.68
CA MET A 11 2.74 -1.08 16.78
C MET A 11 3.07 -2.57 16.58
N ASP A 12 2.08 -3.45 16.72
CA ASP A 12 2.28 -4.89 16.66
C ASP A 12 2.09 -5.44 15.24
N THR A 13 1.35 -4.73 14.38
CA THR A 13 1.09 -5.13 13.00
C THR A 13 2.29 -4.80 12.10
N SER A 14 3.04 -5.83 11.69
CA SER A 14 4.17 -5.65 10.78
C SER A 14 3.72 -5.44 9.34
N LEU A 15 4.45 -4.57 8.61
CA LEU A 15 4.21 -4.33 7.17
C LEU A 15 4.31 -5.61 6.33
N VAL A 16 5.20 -6.52 6.70
CA VAL A 16 5.38 -7.79 5.98
C VAL A 16 4.18 -8.72 6.13
N ASP A 17 3.37 -8.54 7.17
CA ASP A 17 2.17 -9.33 7.41
C ASP A 17 0.97 -8.78 6.61
N ILE A 18 0.97 -7.48 6.31
CA ILE A 18 -0.14 -6.82 5.62
C ILE A 18 0.09 -6.63 4.12
N VAL A 19 1.33 -6.43 3.66
CA VAL A 19 1.59 -6.14 2.24
C VAL A 19 1.78 -7.44 1.45
N ARG A 20 0.89 -7.68 0.50
CA ARG A 20 1.00 -8.77 -0.47
C ARG A 20 1.38 -8.23 -1.83
N VAL A 21 2.50 -8.70 -2.37
CA VAL A 21 3.01 -8.31 -3.68
C VAL A 21 2.71 -9.41 -4.69
N ASN A 22 1.98 -9.06 -5.75
CA ASN A 22 1.64 -9.96 -6.84
C ASN A 22 2.25 -9.44 -8.14
N GLN A 23 3.11 -10.22 -8.79
CA GLN A 23 3.57 -9.91 -10.15
C GLN A 23 2.46 -10.24 -11.15
N GLN A 24 2.11 -9.27 -11.99
CA GLN A 24 1.18 -9.45 -13.11
C GLN A 24 1.83 -8.98 -14.40
N ALA A 25 2.29 -9.93 -15.23
CA ALA A 25 2.99 -9.66 -16.49
C ALA A 25 4.09 -8.60 -16.34
N ASP A 26 3.80 -7.35 -16.75
CA ASP A 26 4.69 -6.18 -16.75
C ASP A 26 4.49 -5.23 -15.55
N SER A 27 3.77 -5.66 -14.52
CA SER A 27 3.43 -4.84 -13.36
C SER A 27 3.54 -5.57 -12.03
N LEU A 28 3.72 -4.80 -10.95
CA LEU A 28 3.61 -5.28 -9.56
C LEU A 28 2.35 -4.69 -8.94
N LEU A 29 1.48 -5.56 -8.42
CA LEU A 29 0.29 -5.19 -7.69
C LEU A 29 0.54 -5.40 -6.19
N PHE A 30 0.48 -4.32 -5.43
CA PHE A 30 0.56 -4.32 -3.97
C PHE A 30 -0.85 -4.25 -3.40
N THR A 31 -1.24 -5.31 -2.70
CA THR A 31 -2.53 -5.43 -2.00
C THR A 31 -2.30 -5.52 -0.51
N PHE A 32 -3.36 -5.27 0.26
CA PHE A 32 -3.26 -5.14 1.71
C PHE A 32 -4.21 -6.11 2.41
N ASP A 33 -3.68 -6.84 3.38
CA ASP A 33 -4.43 -7.78 4.23
C ASP A 33 -4.68 -7.15 5.61
N SER A 34 -5.48 -6.07 5.61
CA SER A 34 -5.85 -5.32 6.82
C SER A 34 -7.18 -4.60 6.57
N ASP A 35 -7.98 -4.35 7.60
CA ASP A 35 -9.26 -3.62 7.47
C ASP A 35 -9.05 -2.12 7.13
N SER A 36 -7.93 -1.56 7.58
CA SER A 36 -7.54 -0.17 7.36
C SER A 36 -6.03 -0.03 7.20
N LEU A 37 -5.60 1.06 6.59
CA LEU A 37 -4.21 1.43 6.43
C LEU A 37 -4.00 2.86 6.90
N LEU A 38 -2.83 3.11 7.48
CA LEU A 38 -2.35 4.46 7.70
C LEU A 38 -1.42 4.82 6.52
N LEU A 39 -1.85 5.80 5.72
CA LEU A 39 -1.07 6.34 4.61
C LEU A 39 -0.39 7.63 5.07
N ASN A 40 0.84 7.88 4.63
CA ASN A 40 1.53 9.14 4.90
C ASN A 40 2.03 9.84 3.61
N PRO A 41 1.13 10.21 2.67
CA PRO A 41 1.54 10.93 1.46
C PRO A 41 2.06 12.34 1.80
N GLY A 42 3.37 12.54 1.66
CA GLY A 42 3.98 13.87 1.80
C GLY A 42 3.93 14.44 3.22
N GLY A 43 3.88 13.58 4.25
CA GLY A 43 3.89 13.99 5.65
C GLY A 43 2.51 14.22 6.29
N ASN A 44 1.42 13.90 5.56
CA ASN A 44 0.07 13.93 6.13
C ASN A 44 -0.41 12.50 6.38
N GLU A 45 -0.58 12.14 7.65
CA GLU A 45 -1.14 10.86 8.05
C GLU A 45 -2.66 10.81 7.80
N GLU A 46 -3.11 9.82 7.04
CA GLU A 46 -4.52 9.56 6.76
C GLU A 46 -4.84 8.08 7.00
N MET A 47 -5.82 7.81 7.87
CA MET A 47 -6.35 6.46 8.04
C MET A 47 -7.43 6.19 7.00
N VAL A 48 -7.20 5.21 6.12
CA VAL A 48 -8.13 4.81 5.06
C VAL A 48 -8.66 3.41 5.31
N LYS A 49 -9.94 3.17 4.97
CA LYS A 49 -10.50 1.82 4.96
C LYS A 49 -9.98 1.06 3.74
N ASN A 50 -9.62 -0.21 3.93
CA ASN A 50 -9.19 -1.08 2.85
C ASN A 50 -10.39 -1.62 2.06
N ASN A 51 -10.92 -0.81 1.15
CA ASN A 51 -11.98 -1.20 0.23
C ASN A 51 -11.38 -1.66 -1.12
N ASN A 52 -10.51 -2.67 -1.12
CA ASN A 52 -9.68 -3.07 -2.27
C ASN A 52 -8.72 -1.98 -2.76
N ILE A 53 -8.25 -1.14 -1.83
CA ILE A 53 -7.19 -0.18 -2.16
C ILE A 53 -5.91 -0.94 -2.50
N HIS A 54 -5.17 -0.45 -3.49
CA HIS A 54 -3.96 -1.11 -3.96
C HIS A 54 -3.00 -0.12 -4.58
N TYR A 55 -1.72 -0.48 -4.62
CA TYR A 55 -0.76 0.21 -5.48
C TYR A 55 -0.44 -0.64 -6.70
N LEU A 56 -0.41 0.01 -7.86
CA LEU A 56 0.08 -0.58 -9.10
C LEU A 56 1.42 0.07 -9.44
N TYR A 57 2.45 -0.76 -9.60
CA TYR A 57 3.72 -0.32 -10.17
C TYR A 57 3.85 -0.86 -11.59
N LYS A 58 3.92 0.06 -12.56
CA LYS A 58 4.03 -0.25 -13.99
C LYS A 58 4.85 0.83 -14.67
N ASP A 59 5.73 0.45 -15.61
CA ASP A 59 6.54 1.37 -16.41
C ASP A 59 7.34 2.40 -15.58
N GLY A 60 7.83 2.00 -14.40
CA GLY A 60 8.59 2.87 -13.49
C GLY A 60 7.73 3.81 -12.64
N VAL A 61 6.41 3.75 -12.77
CA VAL A 61 5.45 4.61 -12.07
C VAL A 61 4.70 3.81 -11.01
N LEU A 62 4.59 4.38 -9.81
CA LEU A 62 3.77 3.84 -8.72
C LEU A 62 2.47 4.66 -8.63
N THR A 63 1.32 4.00 -8.72
CA THR A 63 -0.01 4.62 -8.68
C THR A 63 -0.83 4.04 -7.53
N PHE A 64 -1.51 4.90 -6.77
CA PHE A 64 -2.46 4.51 -5.72
C PHE A 64 -3.88 4.49 -6.27
N ASN A 65 -4.57 3.36 -6.12
CA ASN A 65 -5.95 3.16 -6.54
C ASN A 65 -6.84 2.85 -5.33
N ARG A 66 -8.03 3.45 -5.32
CA ARG A 66 -9.03 3.35 -4.24
C ARG A 66 -10.43 3.17 -4.78
#